data_AF-A0A835QFR9-F1
#
_entry.id   AF-A0A835QFR9-F1
#
_cell.length_a   1.000
_cell.length_b   1.000
_cell.length_c   1.000
_cell.angle_alpha   90.00
_cell.angle_beta   90.00
_cell.angle_gamma   90.00
#
_symmetry.space_group_name_H-M   'P 1'
#
loop_
_entity.id
_entity.type
_entity.pdbx_description
1 polymer ?
#
loop_
_entity_poly.entity_id
_entity_poly.type
_entity_poly.pdbx_seq_one_letter_code
_entity_poly.pdbx_strand_id
1 'polypeptide(L)'
;MSLPYASREQRRDLLLRLQSEEELLGNGKTRKEESIGTIRRLEAGKPGDAKEQIENRPPKEELAKAISGGDYVACYLLPMGGSSPAILHGRLNGWHGKHSKPRVSTSDSEAVAVQEGISATDPFTSGDLSAEKFDWYSHWYPLAPVFDLDKRAPRSLTVLGLDVVVWWDRAKEQWRVFEDRCPHRLAPLSEGRIDPLGRLQCVYHGWCFDGSGSCKLIPQSPLDGPPVHTSNKASATSYACYVQNNILWFWPRVEAWDKDTLTKSKPPCVPELDDPSYTCTMGTRDFPFGSATNNGSVSTSKDQQNQRRMLLVFYCIPVSPRRSRLIWVFPRNFSVWMDQIVPRWMFHIGQNLVLDSDLYLLHVEERKIAEVGPSNWQKACFMPTKSDAMVIAFRRWLKRYSNNEVDWANKLVGYLPSTPPREQLMDRYWTHVVNCSSCSSALKGLRVLEVALPIVSVALIAFVAAAKKTTLSAAASTAVVSIAVLCFAASSWLSHFIYKTFYFHDYNHAFK
;
A
#
# COMPACT_ATOMS: atom_id res chain seq x y z
N MET A 1 -23.07 2.72 10.04
CA MET A 1 -23.83 2.23 8.87
C MET A 1 -22.81 1.74 7.86
N SER A 2 -22.84 0.45 7.54
CA SER A 2 -21.97 -0.21 6.56
C SER A 2 -22.15 0.43 5.18
N LEU A 3 -21.05 0.88 4.55
CA LEU A 3 -21.05 1.40 3.18
C LEU A 3 -21.70 0.38 2.22
N PRO A 4 -22.58 0.83 1.30
CA PRO A 4 -23.30 -0.08 0.42
C PRO A 4 -22.35 -0.66 -0.62
N TYR A 5 -21.97 -1.90 -0.37
CA TYR A 5 -21.40 -2.83 -1.35
C TYR A 5 -22.33 -2.83 -2.57
N ALA A 6 -21.80 -2.65 -3.79
CA ALA A 6 -22.59 -2.68 -5.04
C ALA A 6 -23.61 -3.83 -5.03
N SER A 7 -24.86 -3.56 -5.43
CA SER A 7 -25.95 -4.52 -5.24
C SER A 7 -25.61 -5.86 -5.92
N ARG A 8 -26.09 -6.95 -5.32
CA ARG A 8 -25.92 -8.33 -5.84
C ARG A 8 -26.32 -8.44 -7.32
N GLU A 9 -27.23 -7.58 -7.77
CA GLU A 9 -27.71 -7.48 -9.16
C GLU A 9 -26.66 -6.90 -10.12
N GLN A 10 -25.92 -5.85 -9.73
CA GLN A 10 -24.88 -5.26 -10.58
C GLN A 10 -23.72 -6.24 -10.86
N ARG A 11 -23.42 -7.12 -9.88
CA ARG A 11 -22.43 -8.19 -10.06
C ARG A 11 -22.95 -9.37 -10.85
N ARG A 12 -24.24 -9.68 -10.70
CA ARG A 12 -24.89 -10.74 -11.48
C ARG A 12 -24.89 -10.38 -12.97
N ASP A 13 -25.15 -9.12 -13.31
CA ASP A 13 -25.16 -8.67 -14.71
C ASP A 13 -23.77 -8.74 -15.37
N LEU A 14 -22.71 -8.41 -14.62
CA LEU A 14 -21.33 -8.53 -15.12
C LEU A 14 -20.91 -10.01 -15.28
N LEU A 15 -21.24 -10.87 -14.31
CA LEU A 15 -20.92 -12.30 -14.35
C LEU A 15 -21.71 -13.04 -15.45
N LEU A 16 -22.99 -12.69 -15.66
CA LEU A 16 -23.79 -13.27 -16.72
C LEU A 16 -23.29 -12.88 -18.12
N ARG A 17 -22.79 -11.65 -18.30
CA ARG A 17 -22.13 -11.24 -19.56
C ARG A 17 -20.87 -12.06 -19.83
N LEU A 18 -20.03 -12.27 -18.81
CA LEU A 18 -18.80 -13.06 -18.94
C LEU A 18 -19.06 -14.56 -19.16
N GLN A 19 -20.08 -15.13 -18.50
CA GLN A 19 -20.47 -16.53 -18.71
C GLN A 19 -21.09 -16.77 -20.09
N SER A 20 -21.83 -15.80 -20.63
CA SER A 20 -22.35 -15.89 -22.00
C SER A 20 -21.25 -15.85 -23.07
N GLU A 21 -20.11 -15.22 -22.77
CA GLU A 21 -18.94 -15.19 -23.66
C GLU A 21 -18.14 -16.50 -23.63
N GLU A 22 -18.10 -17.21 -22.49
CA GLU A 22 -17.50 -18.55 -22.39
C GLU A 22 -18.32 -19.62 -23.14
N GLU A 23 -19.66 -19.52 -23.15
CA GLU A 23 -20.52 -20.44 -23.91
C GLU A 23 -20.45 -20.21 -25.43
N LEU A 24 -20.16 -18.98 -25.89
CA LEU A 24 -20.01 -18.65 -27.32
C LEU A 24 -18.64 -19.03 -27.89
N LEU A 25 -17.62 -19.25 -27.05
CA LEU A 25 -16.25 -19.59 -27.47
C LEU A 25 -15.84 -21.05 -27.16
N GLY A 26 -16.73 -21.85 -26.56
CA GLY A 26 -16.39 -23.13 -25.95
C GLY A 26 -17.04 -24.37 -26.58
N ASN A 27 -16.96 -24.57 -27.91
CA ASN A 27 -17.25 -25.89 -28.49
C ASN A 27 -15.94 -26.64 -28.78
N GLY A 28 -15.47 -27.39 -27.78
CA GLY A 28 -14.20 -28.11 -27.84
C GLY A 28 -13.97 -29.07 -26.68
N LYS A 29 -14.98 -29.90 -26.35
CA LYS A 29 -14.76 -31.10 -25.52
C LYS A 29 -14.18 -32.20 -26.40
N THR A 30 -12.96 -32.64 -26.13
CA THR A 30 -12.60 -34.06 -25.94
C THR A 30 -11.10 -34.20 -25.69
N ARG A 31 -10.76 -35.22 -24.88
CA ARG A 31 -9.42 -35.76 -24.62
C ARG A 31 -8.69 -35.23 -23.38
N LYS A 32 -9.19 -35.62 -22.21
CA LYS A 32 -8.33 -35.88 -21.04
C LYS A 32 -8.98 -36.86 -20.05
N GLU A 33 -9.23 -38.06 -20.55
CA GLU A 33 -9.36 -39.27 -19.74
C GLU A 33 -8.43 -40.30 -20.36
N GLU A 34 -7.30 -40.55 -19.70
CA GLU A 34 -6.49 -41.78 -19.75
C GLU A 34 -5.14 -41.47 -19.11
N SER A 35 -5.04 -41.67 -17.79
CA SER A 35 -3.97 -42.48 -17.18
C SER A 35 -4.14 -42.48 -15.66
N ILE A 36 -4.58 -43.64 -15.22
CA ILE A 36 -4.85 -44.07 -13.85
C ILE A 36 -3.53 -44.44 -13.14
N GLY A 37 -3.50 -44.14 -11.84
CA GLY A 37 -2.92 -44.92 -10.75
C GLY A 37 -1.74 -45.88 -10.97
N THR A 38 -0.67 -45.65 -10.20
CA THR A 38 0.10 -46.68 -9.47
C THR A 38 0.80 -45.96 -8.29
N ILE A 39 0.15 -45.91 -7.13
CA ILE A 39 0.42 -46.73 -5.93
C ILE A 39 1.76 -46.43 -5.22
N ARG A 40 1.60 -45.87 -4.02
CA ARG A 40 2.50 -45.95 -2.86
C ARG A 40 3.01 -47.38 -2.65
N ARG A 41 4.33 -47.56 -2.57
CA ARG A 41 5.03 -48.44 -1.62
C ARG A 41 6.52 -48.34 -1.91
N LEU A 42 7.29 -47.91 -0.93
CA LEU A 42 8.52 -48.55 -0.45
C LEU A 42 9.01 -47.71 0.73
N GLU A 43 8.58 -48.13 1.92
CA GLU A 43 9.20 -47.77 3.19
C GLU A 43 10.47 -48.60 3.41
N ALA A 44 11.34 -48.06 4.28
CA ALA A 44 12.27 -48.76 5.18
C ALA A 44 13.76 -48.91 4.76
N GLY A 45 14.61 -48.19 5.49
CA GLY A 45 16.04 -48.47 5.70
C GLY A 45 16.55 -47.69 6.91
N LYS A 46 17.00 -48.40 7.95
CA LYS A 46 17.31 -47.96 9.34
C LYS A 46 18.78 -47.47 9.52
N PRO A 47 19.13 -46.88 10.70
CA PRO A 47 20.35 -46.09 10.93
C PRO A 47 21.55 -46.88 11.50
N GLY A 48 22.76 -46.30 11.48
CA GLY A 48 23.97 -46.84 12.10
C GLY A 48 25.04 -45.78 12.42
N ASP A 49 25.66 -45.92 13.60
CA ASP A 49 26.61 -45.04 14.32
C ASP A 49 28.05 -44.97 13.77
N ALA A 50 28.77 -43.85 14.04
CA ALA A 50 30.16 -43.84 14.53
C ALA A 50 30.67 -42.44 15.00
N LYS A 51 31.16 -42.43 16.25
CA LYS A 51 32.11 -41.56 16.99
C LYS A 51 33.39 -41.15 16.19
N GLU A 52 34.27 -40.17 16.47
CA GLU A 52 34.59 -39.24 17.60
C GLU A 52 35.87 -38.39 17.23
N GLN A 53 36.12 -37.26 17.94
CA GLN A 53 37.38 -36.46 18.10
C GLN A 53 37.99 -35.65 16.90
N ILE A 54 38.68 -34.49 17.03
CA ILE A 54 38.96 -33.46 18.08
C ILE A 54 39.55 -32.21 17.37
N GLU A 55 39.39 -31.03 18.00
CA GLU A 55 40.14 -29.76 17.90
C GLU A 55 40.73 -29.27 16.56
N ASN A 56 40.30 -28.07 16.12
CA ASN A 56 41.17 -26.89 16.06
C ASN A 56 40.36 -25.62 15.68
N ARG A 57 40.37 -24.63 16.57
CA ARG A 57 39.80 -23.29 16.36
C ARG A 57 40.92 -22.33 15.93
N PRO A 58 40.76 -21.56 14.83
CA PRO A 58 41.54 -20.34 14.61
C PRO A 58 40.74 -19.06 14.98
N PRO A 59 41.42 -17.91 15.12
CA PRO A 59 40.98 -16.81 15.97
C PRO A 59 40.03 -15.80 15.31
N LYS A 60 39.33 -15.05 16.17
CA LYS A 60 38.45 -13.92 15.88
C LYS A 60 39.22 -12.80 15.15
N GLU A 61 39.08 -12.65 13.82
CA GLU A 61 39.25 -11.33 13.16
C GLU A 61 38.84 -11.18 11.67
N GLU A 62 38.07 -12.08 11.06
CA GLU A 62 37.60 -11.88 9.67
C GLU A 62 36.08 -12.02 9.48
N LEU A 63 35.34 -10.95 9.80
CA LEU A 63 33.95 -10.81 9.35
C LEU A 63 33.62 -9.37 8.91
N ALA A 64 34.55 -8.72 8.21
CA ALA A 64 34.37 -7.37 7.66
C ALA A 64 34.68 -7.27 6.15
N LYS A 65 34.74 -8.39 5.41
CA LYS A 65 35.15 -8.38 4.00
C LYS A 65 34.37 -9.29 3.05
N ALA A 66 33.14 -9.63 3.38
CA ALA A 66 32.21 -10.26 2.45
C ALA A 66 30.87 -9.52 2.52
N ILE A 67 30.72 -8.54 1.62
CA ILE A 67 29.49 -8.06 0.94
C ILE A 67 29.94 -6.77 0.22
N SER A 68 30.60 -6.94 -0.93
CA SER A 68 30.82 -5.88 -1.91
C SER A 68 30.63 -6.49 -3.29
N GLY A 69 29.38 -6.46 -3.75
CA GLY A 69 29.00 -6.94 -5.08
C GLY A 69 27.52 -7.25 -5.13
N GLY A 70 26.77 -6.44 -5.89
CA GLY A 70 25.40 -6.76 -6.31
C GLY A 70 24.31 -5.99 -5.57
N ASP A 71 23.69 -5.04 -6.29
CA ASP A 71 22.30 -4.60 -6.20
C ASP A 71 21.64 -4.54 -4.81
N TYR A 72 21.74 -3.37 -4.18
CA TYR A 72 21.01 -3.06 -2.95
C TYR A 72 19.52 -2.79 -3.24
N VAL A 73 18.66 -3.75 -2.91
CA VAL A 73 17.29 -3.46 -2.46
C VAL A 73 17.40 -3.15 -0.98
N ALA A 74 17.39 -1.87 -0.63
CA ALA A 74 17.39 -1.47 0.77
C ALA A 74 15.94 -1.39 1.28
N CYS A 75 15.52 -2.41 2.03
CA CYS A 75 14.38 -2.32 2.94
C CYS A 75 14.86 -1.58 4.19
N TYR A 76 14.53 -0.31 4.31
CA TYR A 76 15.00 0.55 5.40
C TYR A 76 14.14 0.35 6.66
N LEU A 77 14.77 -0.15 7.72
CA LEU A 77 14.26 -0.19 9.10
C LEU A 77 15.35 0.44 9.96
N LEU A 78 15.03 1.46 10.77
CA LEU A 78 16.01 2.05 11.68
C LEU A 78 15.65 1.87 13.15
N PRO A 79 16.68 1.87 14.03
CA PRO A 79 16.54 1.89 15.47
C PRO A 79 16.43 3.34 16.00
N MET A 80 15.78 3.48 17.16
CA MET A 80 15.66 4.72 17.93
C MET A 80 16.79 4.85 18.96
N GLY A 81 17.26 6.08 19.21
CA GLY A 81 17.71 6.51 20.54
C GLY A 81 18.98 7.38 20.62
N GLY A 82 18.80 8.64 21.03
CA GLY A 82 19.58 9.28 22.11
C GLY A 82 20.95 9.93 21.82
N SER A 83 20.98 11.26 21.93
CA SER A 83 22.04 12.10 22.56
C SER A 83 23.45 12.19 21.94
N SER A 84 23.73 13.33 21.30
CA SER A 84 25.02 14.04 21.04
C SER A 84 26.27 13.28 20.52
N PRO A 85 27.03 13.87 19.56
CA PRO A 85 28.13 13.20 18.86
C PRO A 85 29.48 13.34 19.57
N ALA A 86 30.26 12.26 19.62
CA ALA A 86 31.71 12.32 19.82
C ALA A 86 32.42 11.97 18.50
N ILE A 87 33.19 12.93 18.01
CA ILE A 87 34.05 12.84 16.82
C ILE A 87 35.32 12.06 17.17
N LEU A 88 35.77 11.16 16.28
CA LEU A 88 37.20 10.88 16.14
C LEU A 88 37.56 10.64 14.67
N HIS A 89 38.49 11.46 14.16
CA HIS A 89 39.10 11.36 12.84
C HIS A 89 40.20 10.28 12.83
N GLY A 90 40.35 9.58 11.70
CA GLY A 90 41.53 8.78 11.37
C GLY A 90 41.61 8.54 9.87
N ARG A 91 42.64 9.10 9.22
CA ARG A 91 42.94 9.04 7.78
C ARG A 91 44.13 8.10 7.55
N LEU A 92 44.32 7.68 6.28
CA LEU A 92 45.52 7.11 5.61
C LEU A 92 45.51 5.56 5.53
N ASN A 93 45.91 4.86 4.45
CA ASN A 93 46.45 5.20 3.12
C ASN A 93 46.27 3.98 2.18
N GLY A 94 46.30 4.20 0.86
CA GLY A 94 45.96 3.19 -0.16
C GLY A 94 47.07 2.24 -0.59
N TRP A 95 46.73 1.31 -1.51
CA TRP A 95 47.67 0.71 -2.47
C TRP A 95 46.93 0.03 -3.65
N HIS A 96 47.71 -0.29 -4.68
CA HIS A 96 47.36 -0.46 -6.09
C HIS A 96 47.01 -1.90 -6.50
N GLY A 97 46.12 -2.00 -7.49
CA GLY A 97 46.12 -2.89 -8.67
C GLY A 97 46.62 -4.34 -8.60
N LYS A 98 45.79 -5.28 -9.06
CA LYS A 98 46.02 -6.05 -10.30
C LYS A 98 44.84 -7.01 -10.60
N HIS A 99 44.59 -7.17 -11.90
CA HIS A 99 43.62 -8.10 -12.49
C HIS A 99 44.00 -9.57 -12.25
N SER A 100 43.02 -10.40 -11.87
CA SER A 100 42.99 -11.84 -12.16
C SER A 100 41.55 -12.36 -12.15
N LYS A 101 41.25 -13.24 -13.12
CA LYS A 101 39.93 -13.87 -13.34
C LYS A 101 39.65 -14.91 -12.22
N PRO A 102 38.42 -15.03 -11.68
CA PRO A 102 38.13 -16.11 -10.75
C PRO A 102 37.77 -17.40 -11.48
N ARG A 103 38.44 -18.47 -11.04
CA ARG A 103 38.21 -19.88 -11.35
C ARG A 103 37.10 -20.38 -10.43
N VAL A 104 36.10 -21.06 -10.98
CA VAL A 104 35.00 -21.68 -10.24
C VAL A 104 35.53 -22.91 -9.50
N SER A 105 35.40 -22.91 -8.17
CA SER A 105 35.53 -24.10 -7.32
C SER A 105 34.22 -24.27 -6.55
N THR A 106 33.54 -25.38 -6.81
CA THR A 106 32.38 -25.86 -6.07
C THR A 106 32.84 -26.38 -4.71
N SER A 107 32.33 -25.79 -3.62
CA SER A 107 32.46 -26.34 -2.27
C SER A 107 31.06 -26.44 -1.67
N ASP A 108 30.67 -27.68 -1.37
CA ASP A 108 29.42 -28.04 -0.73
C ASP A 108 29.28 -27.32 0.62
N SER A 109 28.17 -26.60 0.80
CA SER A 109 27.85 -25.92 2.05
C SER A 109 26.99 -26.84 2.91
N GLU A 110 27.62 -27.48 3.89
CA GLU A 110 26.94 -28.23 4.95
C GLU A 110 26.09 -27.28 5.81
N ALA A 111 24.83 -27.66 6.02
CA ALA A 111 23.91 -26.97 6.90
C ALA A 111 24.35 -27.16 8.37
N VAL A 112 24.77 -26.08 9.03
CA VAL A 112 25.05 -26.07 10.46
C VAL A 112 23.72 -26.07 11.22
N ALA A 113 23.35 -27.24 11.75
CA ALA A 113 22.27 -27.39 12.71
C ALA A 113 22.62 -26.65 14.01
N VAL A 114 21.81 -25.66 14.40
CA VAL A 114 21.88 -25.06 15.73
C VAL A 114 21.21 -26.03 16.70
N GLN A 115 22.03 -26.77 17.46
CA GLN A 115 21.57 -27.65 18.54
C GLN A 115 20.86 -26.85 19.64
N GLU A 116 19.78 -27.44 20.11
CA GLU A 116 18.94 -27.00 21.22
C GLU A 116 19.75 -26.82 22.51
N GLY A 117 19.60 -25.64 23.10
CA GLY A 117 20.22 -25.26 24.35
C GLY A 117 19.70 -23.91 24.84
N ILE A 118 18.38 -23.72 24.84
CA ILE A 118 17.77 -22.56 25.52
C ILE A 118 17.78 -22.87 27.02
N SER A 119 18.90 -22.53 27.66
CA SER A 119 18.92 -22.30 29.10
C SER A 119 18.02 -21.09 29.38
N ALA A 120 17.00 -21.31 30.20
CA ALA A 120 16.01 -20.33 30.60
C ALA A 120 16.62 -19.29 31.56
N THR A 121 17.40 -18.35 31.03
CA THR A 121 17.72 -17.08 31.70
C THR A 121 17.89 -15.99 30.64
N ASP A 122 16.78 -15.32 30.32
CA ASP A 122 16.76 -14.08 29.54
C ASP A 122 17.55 -13.01 30.31
N PRO A 123 18.60 -12.37 29.74
CA PRO A 123 19.36 -11.32 30.43
C PRO A 123 18.56 -10.03 30.68
N PHE A 124 17.27 -10.00 30.32
CA PHE A 124 16.39 -8.83 30.42
C PHE A 124 15.12 -9.08 31.25
N THR A 125 15.00 -10.18 32.01
CA THR A 125 13.81 -10.43 32.86
C THR A 125 13.79 -9.64 34.18
N SER A 126 14.71 -8.70 34.41
CA SER A 126 14.61 -7.79 35.56
C SER A 126 15.14 -6.41 35.20
N GLY A 127 14.35 -5.66 34.45
CA GLY A 127 14.63 -4.27 34.08
C GLY A 127 13.35 -3.46 33.91
N ASP A 128 12.89 -2.88 35.02
CA ASP A 128 11.95 -1.77 35.18
C ASP A 128 10.53 -1.91 34.57
N LEU A 129 9.55 -2.14 35.46
CA LEU A 129 8.11 -2.16 35.21
C LEU A 129 7.51 -0.74 35.08
N SER A 130 8.17 0.13 34.32
CA SER A 130 7.65 1.45 33.95
C SER A 130 8.07 1.87 32.54
N ALA A 131 8.29 0.92 31.63
CA ALA A 131 8.53 1.24 30.22
C ALA A 131 7.39 2.15 29.71
N GLU A 132 7.73 3.37 29.31
CA GLU A 132 6.77 4.34 28.76
C GLU A 132 5.99 3.68 27.63
N LYS A 133 4.66 3.62 27.75
CA LYS A 133 3.81 3.11 26.67
C LYS A 133 3.99 3.98 25.43
N PHE A 134 3.98 3.36 24.26
CA PHE A 134 3.97 4.07 23.00
C PHE A 134 2.65 4.84 22.86
N ASP A 135 2.73 6.16 22.76
CA ASP A 135 1.57 7.03 22.56
C ASP A 135 1.25 7.15 21.07
N TRP A 136 0.36 6.28 20.59
CA TRP A 136 -0.10 6.24 19.20
C TRP A 136 -0.69 7.57 18.70
N TYR A 137 -1.10 8.49 19.59
CA TYR A 137 -1.73 9.74 19.21
C TYR A 137 -0.74 10.92 19.10
N SER A 138 0.52 10.72 19.48
CA SER A 138 1.57 11.75 19.49
C SER A 138 2.60 11.56 18.38
N HIS A 139 2.13 11.19 17.18
CA HIS A 139 2.95 11.00 15.99
C HIS A 139 2.27 11.50 14.71
N TRP A 140 3.06 11.82 13.70
CA TRP A 140 2.58 12.15 12.36
C TRP A 140 2.23 10.88 11.58
N TYR A 141 1.02 10.83 11.03
CA TYR A 141 0.57 9.75 10.15
C TYR A 141 0.29 10.29 8.75
N PRO A 142 0.74 9.59 7.70
CA PRO A 142 0.44 9.98 6.34
C PRO A 142 -1.00 9.56 5.99
N LEU A 143 -1.78 10.50 5.45
CA LEU A 143 -3.17 10.27 5.05
C LEU A 143 -3.28 9.79 3.61
N ALA A 144 -2.72 10.57 2.69
CA ALA A 144 -2.82 10.36 1.26
C ALA A 144 -1.76 11.17 0.50
N PRO A 145 -1.36 10.71 -0.69
CA PRO A 145 -0.66 11.56 -1.65
C PRO A 145 -1.52 12.73 -2.10
N VAL A 146 -0.93 13.93 -2.19
CA VAL A 146 -1.68 15.17 -2.49
C VAL A 146 -2.33 15.14 -3.88
N PHE A 147 -1.69 14.51 -4.86
CA PHE A 147 -2.20 14.41 -6.24
C PHE A 147 -3.37 13.42 -6.41
N ASP A 148 -3.68 12.63 -5.39
CA ASP A 148 -4.87 11.76 -5.36
C ASP A 148 -6.05 12.45 -4.62
N LEU A 149 -5.85 13.65 -4.08
CA LEU A 149 -6.89 14.46 -3.45
C LEU A 149 -7.51 15.46 -4.45
N ASP A 150 -8.84 15.59 -4.45
CA ASP A 150 -9.56 16.58 -5.28
C ASP A 150 -9.84 17.85 -4.47
N LYS A 151 -9.30 18.99 -4.89
CA LYS A 151 -9.53 20.29 -4.23
C LYS A 151 -11.00 20.76 -4.29
N ARG A 152 -11.85 20.11 -5.08
CA ARG A 152 -13.27 20.47 -5.25
C ARG A 152 -14.20 19.72 -4.32
N ALA A 153 -13.77 18.60 -3.75
CA ALA A 153 -14.61 17.71 -2.96
C ALA A 153 -13.91 17.28 -1.67
N PRO A 154 -14.62 17.26 -0.53
CA PRO A 154 -14.09 16.65 0.68
C PRO A 154 -13.95 15.12 0.49
N ARG A 155 -13.02 14.51 1.23
CA ARG A 155 -12.72 13.08 1.14
C ARG A 155 -12.58 12.47 2.53
N SER A 156 -13.33 11.39 2.78
CA SER A 156 -13.21 10.59 4.01
C SER A 156 -11.97 9.69 3.95
N LEU A 157 -11.24 9.60 5.06
CA LEU A 157 -10.13 8.67 5.28
C LEU A 157 -10.18 8.19 6.74
N THR A 158 -9.65 7.01 7.01
CA THR A 158 -9.55 6.48 8.38
C THR A 158 -8.09 6.16 8.71
N VAL A 159 -7.64 6.55 9.91
CA VAL A 159 -6.33 6.18 10.49
C VAL A 159 -6.49 5.98 11.99
N LEU A 160 -5.91 4.93 12.57
CA LEU A 160 -6.08 4.54 13.97
C LEU A 160 -7.55 4.36 14.40
N GLY A 161 -8.44 4.07 13.45
CA GLY A 161 -9.89 4.02 13.69
C GLY A 161 -10.56 5.38 13.84
N LEU A 162 -9.82 6.49 13.65
CA LEU A 162 -10.36 7.84 13.55
C LEU A 162 -10.82 8.10 12.11
N ASP A 163 -12.11 8.38 11.94
CA ASP A 163 -12.65 8.85 10.66
C ASP A 163 -12.40 10.35 10.54
N VAL A 164 -11.65 10.74 9.51
CA VAL A 164 -11.27 12.13 9.22
C VAL A 164 -11.73 12.54 7.83
N VAL A 165 -12.05 13.82 7.69
CA VAL A 165 -12.33 14.45 6.39
C VAL A 165 -11.16 15.34 5.99
N VAL A 166 -10.63 15.07 4.80
CA VAL A 166 -9.65 15.93 4.13
C VAL A 166 -10.38 16.84 3.15
N TRP A 167 -10.08 18.13 3.17
CA TRP A 167 -10.70 19.10 2.27
C TRP A 167 -9.78 20.29 1.99
N TRP A 168 -10.04 21.00 0.88
CA TRP A 168 -9.27 22.17 0.47
C TRP A 168 -9.93 23.45 0.92
N ASP A 169 -9.29 24.16 1.86
CA ASP A 169 -9.69 25.51 2.28
C ASP A 169 -9.27 26.50 1.18
N ARG A 170 -10.23 26.89 0.35
CA ARG A 170 -9.97 27.80 -0.78
C ARG A 170 -9.62 29.20 -0.32
N ALA A 171 -10.07 29.64 0.86
CA ALA A 171 -9.77 30.96 1.38
C ALA A 171 -8.31 31.07 1.87
N LYS A 172 -7.71 29.96 2.29
CA LYS A 172 -6.31 29.89 2.75
C LYS A 172 -5.36 29.18 1.81
N GLU A 173 -5.88 28.60 0.72
CA GLU A 173 -5.15 27.77 -0.22
C GLU A 173 -4.36 26.64 0.47
N GLN A 174 -5.01 25.96 1.42
CA GLN A 174 -4.39 24.93 2.26
C GLN A 174 -5.30 23.71 2.43
N TRP A 175 -4.69 22.53 2.52
CA TRP A 175 -5.41 21.34 2.98
C TRP A 175 -5.74 21.46 4.46
N ARG A 176 -6.91 20.94 4.83
CA ARG A 176 -7.42 20.86 6.20
C ARG A 176 -7.90 19.44 6.48
N VAL A 177 -7.80 19.04 7.74
CA VAL A 177 -8.20 17.71 8.21
C VAL A 177 -9.08 17.88 9.44
N PHE A 178 -10.36 17.52 9.35
CA PHE A 178 -11.29 17.53 10.49
C PHE A 178 -11.65 16.11 10.89
N GLU A 179 -12.19 15.95 12.10
CA GLU A 179 -13.00 14.77 12.42
C GLU A 179 -14.16 14.71 11.43
N ASP A 180 -14.46 13.52 10.88
CA ASP A 180 -15.50 13.36 9.87
C ASP A 180 -16.91 13.32 10.50
N ARG A 181 -17.21 14.36 11.28
CA ARG A 181 -18.40 14.43 12.13
C ARG A 181 -18.83 15.87 12.32
N CYS A 182 -20.02 16.21 11.83
CA CYS A 182 -20.61 17.52 12.06
C CYS A 182 -21.04 17.67 13.53
N PRO A 183 -20.67 18.76 14.24
CA PRO A 183 -21.01 18.94 15.66
C PRO A 183 -22.53 19.11 15.90
N HIS A 184 -23.31 19.42 14.86
CA HIS A 184 -24.75 19.58 14.98
C HIS A 184 -25.50 18.25 15.21
N ARG A 185 -25.41 17.31 14.25
CA ARG A 185 -26.12 16.02 14.31
C ARG A 185 -25.29 14.87 13.74
N LEU A 186 -23.97 14.98 13.85
CA LEU A 186 -23.00 13.91 13.58
C LEU A 186 -22.97 13.41 12.13
N ALA A 187 -23.60 14.14 11.19
CA ALA A 187 -23.50 13.82 9.77
C ALA A 187 -22.03 13.86 9.32
N PRO A 188 -21.58 12.92 8.49
CA PRO A 188 -20.22 12.93 7.94
C PRO A 188 -20.02 14.21 7.14
N LEU A 189 -18.94 14.92 7.45
CA LEU A 189 -18.58 16.16 6.75
C LEU A 189 -17.99 15.87 5.37
N SER A 190 -17.45 14.67 5.17
CA SER A 190 -16.95 14.14 3.90
C SER A 190 -18.03 13.94 2.83
N GLU A 191 -19.29 13.75 3.22
CA GLU A 191 -20.45 13.74 2.30
C GLU A 191 -20.91 15.17 1.94
N GLY A 192 -20.27 16.19 2.52
CA GLY A 192 -20.51 17.60 2.27
C GLY A 192 -19.92 18.11 0.95
N ARG A 193 -19.74 19.43 0.89
CA ARG A 193 -19.16 20.12 -0.28
C ARG A 193 -18.34 21.32 0.13
N ILE A 194 -17.52 21.81 -0.79
CA ILE A 194 -16.89 23.14 -0.66
C ILE A 194 -17.90 24.18 -1.14
N ASP A 195 -18.30 25.11 -0.27
CA ASP A 195 -19.24 26.16 -0.62
C ASP A 195 -18.60 27.22 -1.55
N PRO A 196 -19.38 28.12 -2.17
CA PRO A 196 -18.85 29.15 -3.05
C PRO A 196 -17.84 30.10 -2.39
N LEU A 197 -17.89 30.26 -1.05
CA LEU A 197 -16.95 31.06 -0.27
C LEU A 197 -15.69 30.28 0.14
N GLY A 198 -15.58 29.01 -0.24
CA GLY A 198 -14.40 28.19 0.03
C GLY A 198 -14.40 27.46 1.37
N ARG A 199 -15.54 27.37 2.05
CA ARG A 199 -15.70 26.72 3.36
C ARG A 199 -16.21 25.29 3.21
N LEU A 200 -15.96 24.45 4.22
CA LEU A 200 -16.56 23.12 4.27
C LEU A 200 -18.02 23.22 4.71
N GLN A 201 -18.93 22.77 3.87
CA GLN A 201 -20.37 22.79 4.14
C GLN A 201 -20.91 21.37 4.36
N CYS A 202 -21.54 21.16 5.52
CA CYS A 202 -22.18 19.90 5.86
C CYS A 202 -23.40 19.62 4.95
N VAL A 203 -23.52 18.39 4.44
CA VAL A 203 -24.61 17.96 3.57
C VAL A 203 -25.99 18.04 4.23
N TYR A 204 -26.07 17.85 5.55
CA TYR A 204 -27.35 17.67 6.23
C TYR A 204 -28.13 18.98 6.36
N HIS A 205 -27.54 19.98 7.02
CA HIS A 205 -28.21 21.26 7.28
C HIS A 205 -27.42 22.47 6.76
N GLY A 206 -26.38 22.25 5.97
CA GLY A 206 -25.65 23.35 5.33
C GLY A 206 -24.80 24.20 6.26
N TRP A 207 -24.52 23.74 7.48
CA TRP A 207 -23.58 24.42 8.39
C TRP A 207 -22.21 24.52 7.72
N CYS A 208 -21.60 25.70 7.72
CA CYS A 208 -20.31 25.95 7.09
C CYS A 208 -19.22 26.21 8.12
N PHE A 209 -18.04 25.63 7.90
CA PHE A 209 -16.87 25.73 8.77
C PHE A 209 -15.67 26.30 8.00
N ASP A 210 -14.92 27.20 8.60
CA ASP A 210 -13.60 27.60 8.07
C ASP A 210 -12.53 26.56 8.39
N GLY A 211 -11.30 26.73 7.90
CA GLY A 211 -10.18 25.81 8.12
C GLY A 211 -9.71 25.64 9.57
N SER A 212 -10.18 26.46 10.52
CA SER A 212 -9.91 26.26 11.96
C SER A 212 -10.94 25.36 12.65
N GLY A 213 -12.01 25.00 11.93
CA GLY A 213 -13.18 24.32 12.49
C GLY A 213 -14.26 25.29 12.97
N SER A 214 -14.01 26.60 13.01
CA SER A 214 -14.99 27.58 13.47
C SER A 214 -16.22 27.61 12.56
N CYS A 215 -17.41 27.53 13.15
CA CYS A 215 -18.65 27.67 12.40
C CYS A 215 -18.83 29.12 11.93
N LYS A 216 -19.05 29.30 10.62
CA LYS A 216 -19.21 30.62 9.99
C LYS A 216 -20.62 30.88 9.48
N LEU A 217 -21.42 29.84 9.31
CA LEU A 217 -22.78 29.98 8.83
C LEU A 217 -23.62 28.82 9.34
N ILE A 218 -24.74 29.17 9.95
CA ILE A 218 -25.84 28.25 10.28
C ILE A 218 -27.04 28.78 9.49
N PRO A 219 -27.40 28.18 8.34
CA PRO A 219 -28.46 28.71 7.48
C PRO A 219 -29.82 28.88 8.17
N GLN A 220 -30.09 28.06 9.19
CA GLN A 220 -31.34 28.08 9.96
C GLN A 220 -31.34 29.07 11.13
N SER A 221 -30.21 29.72 11.42
CA SER A 221 -30.13 30.69 12.50
C SER A 221 -30.71 32.02 12.04
N PRO A 222 -31.68 32.61 12.77
CA PRO A 222 -32.20 33.93 12.45
C PRO A 222 -31.08 34.99 12.56
N LEU A 223 -31.11 35.99 11.67
CA LEU A 223 -30.14 37.08 11.65
C LEU A 223 -30.16 37.91 12.93
N ASP A 224 -31.36 38.13 13.49
CA ASP A 224 -31.57 38.91 14.71
C ASP A 224 -31.50 38.07 16.00
N GLY A 225 -31.13 36.78 15.87
CA GLY A 225 -30.99 35.88 17.02
C GLY A 225 -29.60 35.92 17.66
N PRO A 226 -29.41 35.20 18.78
CA PRO A 226 -28.08 35.02 19.36
C PRO A 226 -27.10 34.44 18.32
N PRO A 227 -25.82 34.84 18.33
CA PRO A 227 -24.85 34.39 17.34
C PRO A 227 -24.37 32.96 17.65
N VAL A 228 -25.24 31.95 17.51
CA VAL A 228 -24.98 30.55 17.91
C VAL A 228 -23.72 29.98 17.24
N HIS A 229 -23.40 30.45 16.03
CA HIS A 229 -22.21 30.05 15.28
C HIS A 229 -20.88 30.40 15.97
N THR A 230 -20.85 31.35 16.91
CA THR A 230 -19.63 31.70 17.67
C THR A 230 -19.37 30.78 18.86
N SER A 231 -20.31 29.89 19.20
CA SER A 231 -20.12 28.93 20.27
C SER A 231 -19.06 27.90 19.91
N ASN A 232 -18.17 27.56 20.85
CA ASN A 232 -17.23 26.45 20.69
C ASN A 232 -17.93 25.10 20.43
N LYS A 233 -19.19 24.93 20.89
CA LYS A 233 -20.00 23.74 20.61
C LYS A 233 -20.45 23.66 19.15
N ALA A 234 -20.43 24.78 18.43
CA ALA A 234 -20.74 24.83 17.01
C ALA A 234 -19.50 24.53 16.16
N SER A 235 -18.28 24.50 16.72
CA SER A 235 -17.06 24.26 15.96
C SER A 235 -16.85 22.79 15.64
N ALA A 236 -16.38 22.50 14.43
CA ALA A 236 -15.90 21.18 14.04
C ALA A 236 -14.51 20.93 14.66
N THR A 237 -14.23 19.66 15.00
CA THR A 237 -12.92 19.25 15.51
C THR A 237 -11.88 19.31 14.39
N SER A 238 -10.85 20.15 14.53
CA SER A 238 -9.76 20.27 13.56
C SER A 238 -8.50 19.56 14.05
N TYR A 239 -7.86 18.80 13.16
CA TYR A 239 -6.54 18.22 13.38
C TYR A 239 -5.45 19.08 12.74
N ALA A 240 -4.26 19.10 13.33
CA ALA A 240 -3.09 19.62 12.63
C ALA A 240 -2.76 18.72 11.44
N CYS A 241 -2.42 19.38 10.33
CA CYS A 241 -1.99 18.72 9.12
C CYS A 241 -0.82 19.47 8.49
N TYR A 242 0.02 18.71 7.79
CA TYR A 242 1.19 19.25 7.13
C TYR A 242 1.41 18.54 5.80
N VAL A 243 1.75 19.28 4.75
CA VAL A 243 2.12 18.69 3.47
C VAL A 243 3.65 18.63 3.39
N GLN A 244 4.19 17.42 3.25
CA GLN A 244 5.63 17.17 3.10
C GLN A 244 5.83 15.97 2.18
N ASN A 245 6.86 16.02 1.33
CA ASN A 245 7.17 14.96 0.36
C ASN A 245 5.96 14.56 -0.50
N ASN A 246 5.16 15.55 -0.93
CA ASN A 246 3.89 15.37 -1.66
C ASN A 246 2.83 14.49 -0.98
N ILE A 247 2.95 14.29 0.34
CA ILE A 247 2.00 13.55 1.17
C ILE A 247 1.34 14.52 2.14
N LEU A 248 0.03 14.39 2.32
CA LEU A 248 -0.70 15.05 3.40
C LEU A 248 -0.55 14.21 4.66
N TRP A 249 -0.03 14.81 5.72
CA TRP A 249 0.13 14.21 7.04
C TRP A 249 -0.86 14.83 8.02
N PHE A 250 -1.26 14.07 9.04
CA PHE A 250 -2.02 14.60 10.16
C PHE A 250 -1.49 14.12 11.51
N TRP A 251 -1.81 14.90 12.54
CA TRP A 251 -1.50 14.60 13.94
C TRP A 251 -2.81 14.30 14.69
N PRO A 252 -3.00 13.08 15.22
CA PRO A 252 -4.30 12.60 15.72
C PRO A 252 -4.67 13.07 17.14
N ARG A 253 -3.87 13.95 17.78
CA ARG A 253 -4.22 14.64 19.05
C ARG A 253 -4.85 16.00 18.77
N VAL A 254 -5.93 16.33 19.48
CA VAL A 254 -6.76 17.54 19.28
C VAL A 254 -6.43 18.68 20.27
N GLU A 255 -5.55 18.44 21.24
CA GLU A 255 -5.21 19.42 22.29
C GLU A 255 -4.70 20.74 21.72
N ALA A 256 -4.95 21.83 22.45
CA ALA A 256 -4.62 23.19 22.05
C ALA A 256 -3.16 23.29 21.62
N TRP A 257 -2.93 23.34 20.31
CA TRP A 257 -1.62 23.46 19.71
C TRP A 257 -0.92 24.69 20.26
N ASP A 258 0.13 24.48 21.06
CA ASP A 258 1.18 25.49 21.13
C ASP A 258 1.79 25.60 19.73
N LYS A 259 1.75 26.81 19.16
CA LYS A 259 2.32 27.10 17.84
C LYS A 259 3.78 26.65 17.77
N ASP A 260 4.46 26.67 18.92
CA ASP A 260 5.86 26.27 19.06
C ASP A 260 6.08 24.76 18.82
N THR A 261 5.11 23.90 19.18
CA THR A 261 5.17 22.45 18.99
C THR A 261 5.04 22.06 17.51
N LEU A 262 4.22 22.78 16.72
CA LEU A 262 4.03 22.52 15.29
C LEU A 262 5.27 22.92 14.46
N THR A 263 6.00 23.93 14.90
CA THR A 263 7.31 24.30 14.32
C THR A 263 8.42 23.32 14.69
N LYS A 264 8.31 22.64 15.84
CA LYS A 264 9.33 21.72 16.36
C LYS A 264 9.12 20.26 15.91
N SER A 265 7.88 19.79 15.71
CA SER A 265 7.59 18.44 15.21
C SER A 265 7.09 18.45 13.77
N LYS A 266 8.01 18.25 12.82
CA LYS A 266 7.65 17.99 11.40
C LYS A 266 7.47 16.49 11.18
N PRO A 267 6.70 16.06 10.16
CA PRO A 267 6.70 14.67 9.74
C PRO A 267 8.11 14.18 9.38
N PRO A 268 8.39 12.86 9.46
CA PRO A 268 9.64 12.31 8.97
C PRO A 268 9.91 12.75 7.52
N CYS A 269 11.12 13.24 7.25
CA CYS A 269 11.51 13.74 5.93
C CYS A 269 12.40 12.72 5.23
N VAL A 270 12.07 12.44 3.96
CA VAL A 270 12.92 11.70 3.03
C VAL A 270 13.42 12.68 1.97
N PRO A 271 14.67 13.17 2.06
CA PRO A 271 15.16 14.24 1.19
C PRO A 271 15.05 13.92 -0.31
N GLU A 272 15.26 12.66 -0.70
CA GLU A 272 15.15 12.21 -2.08
C GLU A 272 13.75 12.39 -2.69
N LEU A 273 12.71 12.58 -1.87
CA LEU A 273 11.35 12.86 -2.36
C LEU A 273 11.12 14.32 -2.78
N ASP A 274 11.94 15.23 -2.26
CA ASP A 274 11.91 16.66 -2.61
C ASP A 274 13.07 17.05 -3.54
N ASP A 275 13.99 16.13 -3.82
CA ASP A 275 15.12 16.36 -4.71
C ASP A 275 14.66 16.30 -6.19
N PRO A 276 14.79 17.40 -6.96
CA PRO A 276 14.34 17.45 -8.35
C PRO A 276 15.15 16.53 -9.30
N SER A 277 16.30 16.00 -8.85
CA SER A 277 17.05 14.99 -9.61
C SER A 277 16.42 13.59 -9.54
N TYR A 278 15.45 13.38 -8.64
CA TYR A 278 14.70 12.14 -8.53
C TYR A 278 13.32 12.26 -9.16
N THR A 279 12.89 11.20 -9.84
CA THR A 279 11.46 10.96 -10.07
C THR A 279 10.91 10.08 -8.95
N CYS A 280 9.67 10.36 -8.53
CA CYS A 280 8.99 9.66 -7.45
C CYS A 280 7.66 9.10 -7.94
N THR A 281 7.65 7.85 -8.40
CA THR A 281 6.38 7.15 -8.65
C THR A 281 5.76 6.74 -7.32
N MET A 282 4.58 7.28 -7.01
CA MET A 282 3.89 7.05 -5.75
C MET A 282 2.44 6.57 -5.99
N GLY A 283 2.04 5.59 -5.19
CA GLY A 283 0.68 5.04 -5.17
C GLY A 283 0.23 4.69 -3.76
N THR A 284 -1.05 4.32 -3.64
CA THR A 284 -1.68 3.99 -2.35
C THR A 284 -2.63 2.81 -2.50
N ARG A 285 -2.64 1.88 -1.54
CA ARG A 285 -3.56 0.74 -1.52
C ARG A 285 -3.97 0.36 -0.10
N ASP A 286 -5.25 0.10 0.09
CA ASP A 286 -5.79 -0.40 1.35
C ASP A 286 -5.80 -1.93 1.33
N PHE A 287 -5.23 -2.55 2.36
CA PHE A 287 -5.19 -3.98 2.54
C PHE A 287 -6.15 -4.44 3.65
N PRO A 288 -6.88 -5.55 3.44
CA PRO A 288 -7.79 -6.15 4.40
C PRO A 288 -7.06 -7.01 5.47
N PHE A 289 -5.86 -6.62 5.89
CA PHE A 289 -5.15 -7.18 7.04
C PHE A 289 -4.41 -6.08 7.81
N GLY A 290 -4.09 -6.34 9.08
CA GLY A 290 -3.36 -5.44 9.97
C GLY A 290 -1.83 -5.59 9.83
N SER A 291 -1.14 -4.46 9.66
CA SER A 291 0.32 -4.34 9.73
C SER A 291 0.66 -3.13 10.59
N ALA A 292 1.60 -3.29 11.50
CA ALA A 292 2.09 -2.21 12.36
C ALA A 292 3.45 -1.72 11.84
N THR A 293 3.70 -0.42 11.97
CA THR A 293 4.76 0.31 11.28
C THR A 293 6.06 0.41 12.05
N ASN A 294 7.16 0.60 11.30
CA ASN A 294 8.43 1.10 11.82
C ASN A 294 8.89 2.26 10.93
N ASN A 295 9.12 3.45 11.50
CA ASN A 295 9.59 4.62 10.75
C ASN A 295 11.08 4.85 11.07
N GLY A 296 11.91 5.01 10.05
CA GLY A 296 13.35 5.28 10.19
C GLY A 296 13.84 6.51 9.42
N SER A 297 14.82 7.24 9.96
CA SER A 297 15.53 8.37 9.31
C SER A 297 17.03 8.14 9.08
N VAL A 298 17.54 8.25 7.85
CA VAL A 298 18.99 8.14 7.53
C VAL A 298 19.64 9.52 7.39
N SER A 299 20.84 9.68 7.95
CA SER A 299 21.76 10.79 7.64
C SER A 299 22.65 10.43 6.45
N THR A 300 22.58 11.19 5.36
CA THR A 300 23.42 10.97 4.17
C THR A 300 24.73 11.77 4.24
N SER A 301 25.87 11.13 4.01
CA SER A 301 27.15 11.80 3.77
C SER A 301 27.20 12.43 2.37
N LYS A 302 27.98 13.50 2.23
CA LYS A 302 28.00 14.40 1.05
C LYS A 302 28.57 13.82 -0.26
N ASP A 303 28.97 12.55 -0.32
CA ASP A 303 29.81 12.03 -1.41
C ASP A 303 29.07 11.16 -2.46
N GLN A 304 27.73 11.17 -2.50
CA GLN A 304 26.93 10.26 -3.36
C GLN A 304 26.21 10.88 -4.55
N GLN A 305 26.47 12.15 -4.88
CA GLN A 305 25.70 12.91 -5.89
C GLN A 305 25.81 12.38 -7.34
N ASN A 306 26.72 11.44 -7.62
CA ASN A 306 26.95 10.90 -8.97
C ASN A 306 26.68 9.39 -9.12
N GLN A 307 26.02 8.76 -8.14
CA GLN A 307 25.66 7.34 -8.19
C GLN A 307 24.20 7.15 -8.61
N ARG A 308 23.92 6.11 -9.41
CA ARG A 308 22.54 5.69 -9.70
C ARG A 308 21.93 5.15 -8.41
N ARG A 309 20.89 5.81 -7.91
CA ARG A 309 20.19 5.48 -6.66
C ARG A 309 18.73 5.22 -6.95
N MET A 310 18.22 4.18 -6.30
CA MET A 310 16.81 3.85 -6.21
C MET A 310 16.50 3.59 -4.74
N LEU A 311 15.37 4.10 -4.28
CA LEU A 311 14.85 3.83 -2.94
C LEU A 311 13.50 3.14 -3.08
N LEU A 312 13.15 2.38 -2.04
CA LEU A 312 11.80 1.87 -1.83
C LEU A 312 11.31 2.37 -0.48
N VAL A 313 10.33 3.26 -0.51
CA VAL A 313 9.74 3.85 0.69
C VAL A 313 8.35 3.29 0.84
N PHE A 314 8.08 2.65 1.97
CA PHE A 314 6.76 2.17 2.35
C PHE A 314 6.29 2.85 3.63
N TYR A 315 5.11 3.43 3.58
CA TYR A 315 4.34 3.79 4.75
C TYR A 315 3.22 2.77 4.87
N CYS A 316 3.35 1.81 5.78
CA CYS A 316 2.18 1.10 6.28
C CYS A 316 1.43 2.08 7.19
N ILE A 317 0.11 2.06 7.24
CA ILE A 317 -0.67 2.95 8.11
C ILE A 317 -1.78 2.11 8.75
N PRO A 318 -1.87 2.06 10.09
CA PRO A 318 -2.99 1.41 10.75
C PRO A 318 -4.28 2.19 10.43
N VAL A 319 -5.19 1.60 9.66
CA VAL A 319 -6.46 2.26 9.27
C VAL A 319 -7.51 2.00 10.32
N SER A 320 -7.78 0.72 10.57
CA SER A 320 -8.69 0.21 11.59
C SER A 320 -8.20 -1.18 11.98
N PRO A 321 -8.76 -1.83 13.01
CA PRO A 321 -8.45 -3.24 13.25
C PRO A 321 -8.55 -4.04 11.95
N ARG A 322 -7.43 -4.69 11.57
CA ARG A 322 -7.30 -5.56 10.38
C ARG A 322 -7.45 -4.88 9.04
N ARG A 323 -7.25 -3.58 9.01
CA ARG A 323 -7.07 -2.83 7.77
C ARG A 323 -5.85 -1.98 7.89
N SER A 324 -5.02 -2.03 6.86
CA SER A 324 -3.84 -1.20 6.77
C SER A 324 -3.83 -0.52 5.42
N ARG A 325 -3.38 0.71 5.37
CA ARG A 325 -3.07 1.38 4.12
C ARG A 325 -1.58 1.23 3.86
N LEU A 326 -1.21 1.06 2.61
CA LEU A 326 0.16 1.17 2.14
C LEU A 326 0.26 2.36 1.21
N ILE A 327 1.11 3.32 1.52
CA ILE A 327 1.59 4.31 0.57
C ILE A 327 3.01 3.89 0.19
N TRP A 328 3.27 3.70 -1.10
CA TRP A 328 4.60 3.39 -1.58
C TRP A 328 5.14 4.50 -2.44
N VAL A 329 6.45 4.70 -2.38
CA VAL A 329 7.19 5.61 -3.25
C VAL A 329 8.43 4.90 -3.77
N PHE A 330 8.70 5.03 -5.06
CA PHE A 330 9.92 4.54 -5.70
C PHE A 330 10.74 5.70 -6.25
N PRO A 331 11.52 6.40 -5.40
CA PRO A 331 12.42 7.45 -5.85
C PRO A 331 13.57 6.86 -6.66
N ARG A 332 13.87 7.43 -7.82
CA ARG A 332 15.06 7.09 -8.59
C ARG A 332 15.64 8.29 -9.31
N ASN A 333 16.96 8.39 -9.39
CA ASN A 333 17.66 9.48 -10.08
C ASN A 333 18.20 9.07 -11.47
N PHE A 334 17.81 7.89 -11.97
CA PHE A 334 18.19 7.39 -13.29
C PHE A 334 16.96 7.00 -14.09
N SER A 335 17.11 6.98 -15.41
CA SER A 335 16.02 6.73 -16.37
C SER A 335 14.82 7.68 -16.19
N VAL A 336 15.02 8.88 -15.64
CA VAL A 336 13.96 9.86 -15.31
C VAL A 336 13.13 10.27 -16.54
N TRP A 337 13.72 10.17 -17.74
CA TRP A 337 13.02 10.39 -19.01
C TRP A 337 11.81 9.46 -19.19
N MET A 338 11.80 8.28 -18.56
CA MET A 338 10.69 7.33 -18.67
C MET A 338 9.38 7.93 -18.14
N ASP A 339 9.42 8.77 -17.10
CA ASP A 339 8.23 9.37 -16.49
C ASP A 339 7.55 10.42 -17.36
N GLN A 340 8.26 10.91 -18.39
CA GLN A 340 7.70 11.82 -19.38
C GLN A 340 6.91 11.09 -20.47
N ILE A 341 7.14 9.79 -20.66
CA ILE A 341 6.58 8.99 -21.76
C ILE A 341 5.61 7.93 -21.25
N VAL A 342 5.91 7.34 -20.09
CA VAL A 342 5.13 6.29 -19.46
C VAL A 342 4.19 6.93 -18.44
N PRO A 343 2.86 6.87 -18.64
CA PRO A 343 1.91 7.40 -17.67
C PRO A 343 1.99 6.68 -16.33
N ARG A 344 1.74 7.42 -15.24
CA ARG A 344 1.82 6.92 -13.85
C ARG A 344 1.10 5.59 -13.62
N TRP A 345 -0.11 5.43 -14.15
CA TRP A 345 -0.89 4.20 -13.97
C TRP A 345 -0.20 2.95 -14.52
N MET A 346 0.65 3.06 -15.55
CA MET A 346 1.38 1.91 -16.10
C MET A 346 2.46 1.42 -15.13
N PHE A 347 3.17 2.33 -14.45
CA PHE A 347 4.10 1.94 -13.39
C PHE A 347 3.38 1.25 -12.22
N HIS A 348 2.16 1.69 -11.91
CA HIS A 348 1.35 1.07 -10.86
C HIS A 348 0.96 -0.37 -11.20
N ILE A 349 0.85 -0.78 -12.48
CA ILE A 349 0.52 -2.17 -12.85
C ILE A 349 1.59 -3.11 -12.26
N GLY A 350 2.86 -2.84 -12.55
CA GLY A 350 3.98 -3.66 -12.07
C GLY A 350 4.05 -3.70 -10.55
N GLN A 351 3.89 -2.55 -9.90
CA GLN A 351 3.90 -2.45 -8.44
C GLN A 351 2.73 -3.22 -7.80
N ASN A 352 1.53 -3.12 -8.37
CA ASN A 352 0.37 -3.85 -7.86
C ASN A 352 0.53 -5.37 -8.01
N LEU A 353 1.16 -5.85 -9.08
CA LEU A 353 1.43 -7.29 -9.24
C LEU A 353 2.32 -7.84 -8.13
N VAL A 354 3.32 -7.07 -7.67
CA VAL A 354 4.16 -7.42 -6.51
C VAL A 354 3.31 -7.44 -5.24
N LEU A 355 2.46 -6.43 -5.03
CA LEU A 355 1.59 -6.39 -3.84
C LEU A 355 0.56 -7.53 -3.83
N ASP A 356 0.07 -7.94 -5.00
CA ASP A 356 -0.90 -9.03 -5.13
C ASP A 356 -0.31 -10.39 -4.78
N SER A 357 1.00 -10.60 -4.98
CA SER A 357 1.63 -11.87 -4.60
C SER A 357 1.66 -12.08 -3.09
N ASP A 358 1.82 -11.01 -2.31
CA ASP A 358 1.95 -11.09 -0.86
C ASP A 358 0.61 -10.99 -0.13
N LEU A 359 -0.37 -10.29 -0.74
CA LEU A 359 -1.65 -9.94 -0.11
C LEU A 359 -2.38 -11.13 0.52
N TYR A 360 -2.53 -12.23 -0.23
CA TYR A 360 -3.23 -13.41 0.27
C TYR A 360 -2.46 -14.09 1.42
N LEU A 361 -1.13 -14.15 1.33
CA LEU A 361 -0.29 -14.78 2.34
C LEU A 361 -0.34 -14.01 3.67
N LEU A 362 -0.23 -12.68 3.60
CA LEU A 362 -0.33 -11.80 4.77
C LEU A 362 -1.70 -11.88 5.45
N HIS A 363 -2.77 -12.02 4.66
CA HIS A 363 -4.12 -12.26 5.20
C HIS A 363 -4.20 -13.60 5.94
N VAL A 364 -3.66 -14.68 5.37
CA VAL A 364 -3.65 -16.00 6.03
C VAL A 364 -2.80 -15.98 7.31
N GLU A 365 -1.64 -15.33 7.27
CA GLU A 365 -0.75 -15.18 8.42
C GLU A 365 -1.44 -14.46 9.58
N GLU A 366 -2.12 -13.32 9.32
CA GLU A 366 -2.88 -12.59 10.34
C GLU A 366 -3.89 -13.50 11.07
N ARG A 367 -4.59 -14.34 10.30
CA ARG A 367 -5.60 -15.27 10.83
C ARG A 367 -4.96 -16.31 11.73
N LYS A 368 -3.85 -16.91 11.30
CA LYS A 368 -3.12 -17.93 12.08
C LYS A 368 -2.50 -17.38 13.35
N ILE A 369 -1.95 -16.16 13.30
CA ILE A 369 -1.46 -15.47 14.50
C ILE A 369 -2.62 -15.13 15.45
N ALA A 370 -3.76 -14.71 14.92
CA ALA A 370 -4.93 -14.41 15.73
C ALA A 370 -5.53 -15.66 16.42
N GLU A 371 -5.49 -16.84 15.77
CA GLU A 371 -5.93 -18.12 16.34
C GLU A 371 -5.15 -18.48 17.62
N VAL A 372 -3.82 -18.27 17.64
CA VAL A 372 -2.96 -18.55 18.80
C VAL A 372 -2.88 -17.38 19.79
N GLY A 373 -3.36 -16.20 19.38
CA GLY A 373 -3.29 -14.94 20.09
C GLY A 373 -2.00 -14.17 19.82
N PRO A 374 -2.05 -12.82 19.77
CA PRO A 374 -0.92 -11.97 19.35
C PRO A 374 0.31 -12.10 20.25
N SER A 375 0.12 -12.43 21.54
CA SER A 375 1.22 -12.68 22.49
C SER A 375 1.92 -14.02 22.31
N ASN A 376 1.32 -14.97 21.58
CA ASN A 376 1.85 -16.32 21.35
C ASN A 376 2.18 -16.56 19.87
N TRP A 377 2.47 -15.50 19.10
CA TRP A 377 2.67 -15.58 17.65
C TRP A 377 3.73 -16.63 17.23
N GLN A 378 4.72 -16.92 18.08
CA GLN A 378 5.75 -17.95 17.83
C GLN A 378 5.18 -19.37 17.75
N LYS A 379 3.97 -19.61 18.29
CA LYS A 379 3.27 -20.90 18.12
C LYS A 379 2.68 -21.05 16.71
N ALA A 380 2.43 -19.94 16.02
CA ALA A 380 1.94 -19.94 14.64
C ALA A 380 3.07 -19.86 13.61
N CYS A 381 4.19 -19.20 13.93
CA CYS A 381 5.29 -18.96 13.01
C CYS A 381 6.65 -19.33 13.62
N PHE A 382 7.42 -20.16 12.92
CA PHE A 382 8.79 -20.51 13.28
C PHE A 382 9.78 -19.63 12.50
N MET A 383 10.68 -18.96 13.20
CA MET A 383 11.58 -17.94 12.64
C MET A 383 13.03 -18.17 13.12
N PRO A 384 13.74 -19.16 12.55
CA PRO A 384 15.01 -19.64 13.10
C PRO A 384 16.25 -18.88 12.62
N THR A 385 16.13 -18.02 11.62
CA THR A 385 17.28 -17.50 10.89
C THR A 385 17.64 -16.07 11.29
N LYS A 386 18.85 -15.64 10.93
CA LYS A 386 19.28 -14.23 11.12
C LYS A 386 18.42 -13.26 10.30
N SER A 387 17.88 -13.69 9.16
CA SER A 387 16.99 -12.88 8.33
C SER A 387 15.68 -12.51 9.06
N ASP A 388 15.29 -13.29 10.06
CA ASP A 388 14.08 -13.08 10.85
C ASP A 388 14.25 -12.08 12.00
N ALA A 389 15.49 -11.67 12.28
CA ALA A 389 15.83 -10.89 13.47
C ALA A 389 15.01 -9.59 13.61
N MET A 390 14.75 -8.90 12.49
CA MET A 390 13.99 -7.66 12.50
C MET A 390 12.49 -7.86 12.79
N VAL A 391 11.90 -8.97 12.32
CA VAL A 391 10.52 -9.32 12.64
C VAL A 391 10.38 -9.65 14.12
N ILE A 392 11.33 -10.44 14.66
CA ILE A 392 11.38 -10.77 16.09
C ILE A 392 11.56 -9.50 16.92
N ALA A 393 12.49 -8.63 16.55
CA ALA A 393 12.75 -7.37 17.25
C ALA A 393 11.50 -6.47 17.25
N PHE A 394 10.82 -6.35 16.12
CA PHE A 394 9.58 -5.59 16.00
C PHE A 394 8.46 -6.14 16.89
N ARG A 395 8.23 -7.46 16.87
CA ARG A 395 7.21 -8.10 17.73
C ARG A 395 7.51 -7.92 19.22
N ARG A 396 8.80 -7.97 19.61
CA ARG A 396 9.23 -7.68 21.00
C ARG A 396 8.99 -6.22 21.38
N TRP A 397 9.31 -5.29 20.48
CA TRP A 397 9.03 -3.87 20.66
C TRP A 397 7.52 -3.63 20.84
N LEU A 398 6.69 -4.19 19.95
CA LEU A 398 5.23 -4.05 20.01
C LEU A 398 4.67 -4.61 21.33
N LYS A 399 5.17 -5.77 21.79
CA LYS A 399 4.82 -6.33 23.10
C LYS A 399 5.17 -5.37 24.24
N ARG A 400 6.41 -4.86 24.26
CA ARG A 400 6.94 -4.02 25.34
C ARG A 400 6.21 -2.68 25.45
N TYR A 401 5.98 -2.03 24.32
CA TYR A 401 5.53 -0.62 24.32
C TYR A 401 4.04 -0.46 24.03
N SER A 402 3.36 -1.49 23.50
CA SER A 402 1.95 -1.38 23.08
C SER A 402 1.10 -2.61 23.46
N ASN A 403 1.63 -3.52 24.30
CA ASN A 403 0.92 -4.74 24.69
C ASN A 403 0.44 -5.59 23.50
N ASN A 404 1.23 -5.61 22.41
CA ASN A 404 0.90 -6.26 21.13
C ASN A 404 -0.29 -5.67 20.36
N GLU A 405 -0.78 -4.49 20.72
CA GLU A 405 -1.97 -3.90 20.10
C GLU A 405 -1.75 -2.42 19.73
N VAL A 406 -2.43 -1.99 18.67
CA VAL A 406 -2.56 -0.57 18.34
C VAL A 406 -3.64 0.01 19.24
N ASP A 407 -3.42 1.22 19.76
CA ASP A 407 -4.43 1.93 20.55
C ASP A 407 -5.50 2.55 19.62
N TRP A 408 -6.49 1.73 19.26
CA TRP A 408 -7.57 2.11 18.34
C TRP A 408 -8.56 3.10 18.98
N ALA A 409 -8.89 4.18 18.27
CA ALA A 409 -9.87 5.17 18.73
C ALA A 409 -11.28 4.58 18.82
N ASN A 410 -11.59 3.61 17.94
CA ASN A 410 -12.81 2.84 18.00
C ASN A 410 -12.59 1.58 18.86
N LYS A 411 -13.38 1.42 19.93
CA LYS A 411 -13.35 0.23 20.81
C LYS A 411 -13.95 -1.03 20.15
N LEU A 412 -13.82 -1.20 18.83
CA LEU A 412 -14.23 -2.41 18.14
C LEU A 412 -13.22 -3.52 18.46
N VAL A 413 -13.45 -4.20 19.58
CA VAL A 413 -12.60 -5.26 20.10
C VAL A 413 -13.02 -6.62 19.53
N GLY A 414 -12.05 -7.41 19.08
CA GLY A 414 -12.09 -8.87 19.24
C GLY A 414 -12.36 -9.70 17.98
N TYR A 415 -13.43 -9.47 17.21
CA TYR A 415 -13.87 -10.50 16.26
C TYR A 415 -13.36 -10.36 14.84
N LEU A 416 -12.49 -11.30 14.47
CA LEU A 416 -12.43 -11.95 13.16
C LEU A 416 -13.60 -11.81 12.13
N PRO A 417 -13.80 -10.80 11.24
CA PRO A 417 -14.88 -10.97 10.24
C PRO A 417 -14.52 -12.18 9.37
N SER A 418 -15.49 -13.00 8.97
CA SER A 418 -15.20 -14.19 8.14
C SER A 418 -14.31 -13.84 6.95
N THR A 419 -13.34 -14.69 6.62
CA THR A 419 -12.47 -14.47 5.47
C THR A 419 -13.33 -14.35 4.21
N PRO A 420 -13.25 -13.22 3.47
CA PRO A 420 -14.00 -13.08 2.23
C PRO A 420 -13.45 -14.05 1.16
N PRO A 421 -14.22 -14.33 0.10
CA PRO A 421 -13.71 -15.04 -1.06
C PRO A 421 -12.44 -14.37 -1.60
N ARG A 422 -11.53 -15.18 -2.16
CA ARG A 422 -10.21 -14.71 -2.66
C ARG A 422 -10.34 -13.57 -3.66
N GLU A 423 -11.34 -13.62 -4.55
CA GLU A 423 -11.64 -12.56 -5.52
C GLU A 423 -11.94 -11.22 -4.86
N GLN A 424 -12.72 -11.23 -3.78
CA GLN A 424 -13.04 -10.03 -3.01
C GLN A 424 -11.84 -9.54 -2.20
N LEU A 425 -11.02 -10.45 -1.67
CA LEU A 425 -9.81 -10.10 -0.93
C LEU A 425 -8.80 -9.37 -1.83
N MET A 426 -8.66 -9.84 -3.07
CA MET A 426 -7.70 -9.34 -4.05
C MET A 426 -8.31 -8.31 -5.02
N ASP A 427 -9.47 -7.74 -4.70
CA ASP A 427 -10.13 -6.73 -5.53
C ASP A 427 -9.31 -5.43 -5.54
N ARG A 428 -8.62 -5.19 -6.65
CA ARG A 428 -7.76 -4.03 -6.88
C ARG A 428 -8.57 -2.75 -7.06
N TYR A 429 -9.81 -2.84 -7.54
CA TYR A 429 -10.61 -1.67 -7.83
C TYR A 429 -10.88 -0.86 -6.55
N TRP A 430 -11.38 -1.55 -5.52
CA TRP A 430 -11.70 -0.92 -4.24
C TRP A 430 -10.48 -0.63 -3.38
N THR A 431 -9.46 -1.49 -3.45
CA THR A 431 -8.25 -1.31 -2.63
C THR A 431 -7.33 -0.22 -3.19
N HIS A 432 -7.31 0.02 -4.51
CA HIS A 432 -6.38 0.95 -5.15
C HIS A 432 -7.05 1.90 -6.16
N VAL A 433 -7.73 1.37 -7.18
CA VAL A 433 -8.09 2.15 -8.39
C VAL A 433 -9.00 3.32 -8.06
N VAL A 434 -10.02 3.12 -7.22
CA VAL A 434 -10.97 4.17 -6.81
C VAL A 434 -10.29 5.29 -6.01
N ASN A 435 -9.16 4.98 -5.37
CA ASN A 435 -8.40 5.90 -4.52
C ASN A 435 -7.20 6.55 -5.24
N CYS A 436 -6.96 6.21 -6.51
CA CYS A 436 -5.83 6.69 -7.30
C CYS A 436 -6.34 7.47 -8.51
N SER A 437 -6.01 8.77 -8.59
CA SER A 437 -6.50 9.66 -9.65
C SER A 437 -6.01 9.21 -11.05
N SER A 438 -4.80 8.67 -11.14
CA SER A 438 -4.25 8.19 -12.41
C SER A 438 -4.88 6.88 -12.88
N CYS A 439 -5.03 5.89 -11.99
CA CYS A 439 -5.60 4.59 -12.36
C CYS A 439 -7.10 4.69 -12.64
N SER A 440 -7.84 5.47 -11.85
CA SER A 440 -9.27 5.71 -12.11
C SER A 440 -9.51 6.44 -13.42
N SER A 441 -8.68 7.43 -13.77
CA SER A 441 -8.78 8.14 -15.05
C SER A 441 -8.43 7.23 -16.23
N ALA A 442 -7.37 6.43 -16.11
CA ALA A 442 -7.00 5.44 -17.12
C ALA A 442 -8.12 4.42 -17.35
N LEU A 443 -8.69 3.87 -16.27
CA LEU A 443 -9.82 2.94 -16.36
C LEU A 443 -11.01 3.56 -17.09
N LYS A 444 -11.39 4.80 -16.76
CA LYS A 444 -12.48 5.51 -17.45
C LYS A 444 -12.21 5.63 -18.95
N GLY A 445 -11.00 6.06 -19.34
CA GLY A 445 -10.62 6.19 -20.75
C GLY A 445 -10.63 4.86 -21.50
N LEU A 446 -10.07 3.80 -20.89
CA LEU A 446 -10.03 2.46 -21.49
C LEU A 446 -11.45 1.86 -21.62
N ARG A 447 -12.35 2.09 -20.66
CA ARG A 447 -13.76 1.69 -20.76
C ARG A 447 -14.50 2.41 -21.88
N VAL A 448 -14.22 3.69 -22.11
CA VAL A 448 -14.79 4.43 -23.26
C VAL A 448 -14.31 3.81 -24.57
N LEU A 449 -13.01 3.48 -24.67
CA LEU A 449 -12.44 2.84 -25.86
C LEU A 449 -13.04 1.44 -26.10
N GLU A 450 -13.18 0.64 -25.04
CA GLU A 450 -13.84 -0.68 -25.08
C GLU A 450 -15.25 -0.59 -25.64
N VAL A 451 -16.04 0.41 -25.27
CA VAL A 451 -17.42 0.57 -25.80
C VAL A 451 -17.41 1.16 -27.22
N ALA A 452 -16.47 2.06 -27.54
CA ALA A 452 -16.41 2.70 -28.85
C ALA A 452 -16.00 1.74 -29.97
N LEU A 453 -15.09 0.80 -29.70
CA LEU A 453 -14.56 -0.13 -30.70
C LEU A 453 -15.64 -1.01 -31.38
N PRO A 454 -16.57 -1.65 -30.64
CA PRO A 454 -17.69 -2.38 -31.24
C PRO A 454 -18.66 -1.48 -32.01
N ILE A 455 -18.90 -0.25 -31.55
CA ILE A 455 -19.76 0.72 -32.26
C ILE A 455 -19.15 1.05 -33.63
N VAL A 456 -17.84 1.31 -33.67
CA VAL A 456 -17.11 1.54 -34.92
C VAL A 456 -17.17 0.29 -35.80
N SER A 457 -16.97 -0.89 -35.24
CA SER A 457 -17.08 -2.17 -35.97
C SER A 457 -18.43 -2.31 -36.68
N VAL A 458 -19.54 -2.12 -35.95
CA VAL A 458 -20.90 -2.21 -36.51
C VAL A 458 -21.14 -1.11 -37.56
N ALA A 459 -20.68 0.11 -37.31
CA ALA A 459 -20.82 1.21 -38.27
C ALA A 459 -20.06 0.94 -39.58
N LEU A 460 -18.85 0.36 -39.51
CA LEU A 460 -18.07 -0.02 -40.68
C LEU A 460 -18.76 -1.13 -41.49
N ILE A 461 -19.34 -2.13 -40.81
CA ILE A 461 -20.12 -3.20 -41.47
C ILE A 461 -21.37 -2.62 -42.14
N ALA A 462 -22.10 -1.75 -41.45
CA ALA A 462 -23.28 -1.08 -42.00
C ALA A 462 -22.94 -0.20 -43.21
N PHE A 463 -21.80 0.49 -43.17
CA PHE A 463 -21.30 1.30 -44.29
C PHE A 463 -21.02 0.44 -45.53
N VAL A 464 -20.32 -0.69 -45.37
CA VAL A 464 -20.05 -1.62 -46.49
C VAL A 464 -21.35 -2.22 -47.03
N ALA A 465 -22.31 -2.56 -46.16
CA ALA A 465 -23.60 -3.10 -46.56
C ALA A 465 -24.48 -2.10 -47.34
N ALA A 466 -24.41 -0.81 -46.99
CA ALA A 466 -25.17 0.25 -47.65
C ALA A 466 -24.48 0.81 -48.92
N ALA A 467 -23.18 0.61 -49.07
CA ALA A 467 -22.42 1.11 -50.21
C ALA A 467 -22.81 0.41 -51.51
N LYS A 468 -23.02 1.20 -52.58
CA LYS A 468 -23.24 0.66 -53.92
C LYS A 468 -21.94 0.06 -54.47
N LYS A 469 -22.03 -0.93 -55.37
CA LYS A 469 -20.86 -1.53 -56.04
C LYS A 469 -19.99 -0.53 -56.81
N THR A 470 -20.52 0.63 -57.17
CA THR A 470 -19.79 1.72 -57.84
C THR A 470 -18.98 2.60 -56.89
N THR A 471 -19.27 2.57 -55.57
CA THR A 471 -18.63 3.43 -54.56
C THR A 471 -17.46 2.77 -53.84
N LEU A 472 -17.40 1.44 -53.76
CA LEU A 472 -16.33 0.70 -53.09
C LEU A 472 -15.89 -0.48 -53.96
N SER A 473 -14.58 -0.60 -54.17
CA SER A 473 -14.01 -1.79 -54.81
C SER A 473 -14.08 -2.99 -53.87
N ALA A 474 -14.05 -4.20 -54.41
CA ALA A 474 -14.04 -5.42 -53.59
C ALA A 474 -12.87 -5.43 -52.58
N ALA A 475 -11.69 -4.96 -53.00
CA ALA A 475 -10.53 -4.85 -52.12
C ALA A 475 -10.75 -3.85 -50.97
N ALA A 476 -11.38 -2.70 -51.25
CA ALA A 476 -11.70 -1.70 -50.23
C ALA A 476 -12.76 -2.22 -49.24
N SER A 477 -13.79 -2.90 -49.72
CA SER A 477 -14.79 -3.54 -48.85
C SER A 477 -14.17 -4.59 -47.93
N THR A 478 -13.27 -5.45 -48.45
CA THR A 478 -12.55 -6.44 -47.63
C THR A 478 -11.68 -5.76 -46.57
N ALA A 479 -10.97 -4.68 -46.92
CA ALA A 479 -10.15 -3.95 -45.95
C ALA A 479 -10.99 -3.34 -44.82
N VAL A 480 -12.13 -2.73 -45.15
CA VAL A 480 -13.05 -2.15 -44.14
C VAL A 480 -13.63 -3.22 -43.23
N VAL A 481 -14.03 -4.38 -43.77
CA VAL A 481 -14.52 -5.51 -42.96
C VAL A 481 -13.41 -6.05 -42.04
N SER A 482 -12.18 -6.18 -42.53
CA SER A 482 -11.04 -6.60 -41.70
C SER A 482 -10.79 -5.63 -40.55
N ILE A 483 -10.87 -4.31 -40.79
CA ILE A 483 -10.76 -3.30 -39.73
C ILE A 483 -11.90 -3.46 -38.72
N ALA A 484 -13.13 -3.68 -39.17
CA ALA A 484 -14.27 -3.90 -38.28
C ALA A 484 -14.05 -5.12 -37.37
N VAL A 485 -13.55 -6.24 -37.92
CA VAL A 485 -13.22 -7.44 -37.15
C VAL A 485 -12.09 -7.16 -36.14
N LEU A 486 -11.04 -6.44 -36.55
CA LEU A 486 -9.95 -6.05 -35.66
C LEU A 486 -10.43 -5.14 -34.52
N CYS A 487 -11.33 -4.20 -34.78
CA CYS A 487 -11.94 -3.36 -33.75
C CYS A 487 -12.71 -4.21 -32.73
N PHE A 488 -13.50 -5.17 -33.19
CA PHE A 488 -14.24 -6.07 -32.30
C PHE A 488 -13.29 -6.94 -31.46
N ALA A 489 -12.31 -7.58 -32.08
CA ALA A 489 -11.31 -8.40 -31.38
C ALA A 489 -10.49 -7.57 -30.38
N ALA A 490 -10.10 -6.34 -30.74
CA ALA A 490 -9.40 -5.42 -29.85
C ALA A 490 -10.27 -5.04 -28.64
N SER A 491 -11.59 -4.88 -28.80
CA SER A 491 -12.51 -4.63 -27.70
C SER A 491 -12.55 -5.80 -26.71
N SER A 492 -12.67 -7.04 -27.20
CA SER A 492 -12.70 -8.23 -26.34
C SER A 492 -11.38 -8.41 -25.59
N TRP A 493 -10.24 -8.22 -26.27
CA TRP A 493 -8.93 -8.22 -25.63
C TRP A 493 -8.83 -7.11 -24.57
N LEU A 494 -9.31 -5.90 -24.89
CA LEU A 494 -9.27 -4.76 -23.98
C LEU A 494 -10.12 -4.99 -22.73
N SER A 495 -11.29 -5.61 -22.84
CA SER A 495 -12.11 -6.01 -21.69
C SER A 495 -11.33 -6.93 -20.73
N HIS A 496 -10.68 -7.97 -21.28
CA HIS A 496 -9.85 -8.88 -20.49
C HIS A 496 -8.66 -8.17 -19.84
N PHE A 497 -7.96 -7.31 -20.61
CA PHE A 497 -6.86 -6.50 -20.13
C PHE A 497 -7.30 -5.59 -18.98
N ILE A 498 -8.44 -4.90 -19.12
CA ILE A 498 -9.01 -4.03 -18.08
C ILE A 498 -9.31 -4.84 -16.82
N TYR A 499 -9.94 -6.00 -16.95
CA TYR A 499 -10.26 -6.85 -15.81
C TYR A 499 -9.01 -7.27 -15.03
N LYS A 500 -7.99 -7.81 -15.73
CA LYS A 500 -6.72 -8.23 -15.11
C LYS A 500 -5.90 -7.09 -14.53
N THR A 501 -6.03 -5.88 -15.09
CA THR A 501 -5.21 -4.72 -14.72
C THR A 501 -5.86 -3.84 -13.65
N PHE A 502 -7.18 -3.80 -13.55
CA PHE A 502 -7.86 -2.88 -12.63
C PHE A 502 -8.77 -3.55 -11.60
N TYR A 503 -9.13 -4.82 -11.79
CA TYR A 503 -10.06 -5.52 -10.88
C TYR A 503 -9.42 -6.67 -10.15
N PHE A 504 -8.91 -7.68 -10.86
CA PHE A 504 -8.45 -8.90 -10.21
C PHE A 504 -7.34 -9.60 -11.00
N HIS A 505 -6.27 -9.97 -10.29
CA HIS A 505 -5.21 -10.81 -10.81
C HIS A 505 -4.92 -11.89 -9.78
N ASP A 506 -5.17 -13.15 -10.13
CA ASP A 506 -4.86 -14.27 -9.25
C ASP A 506 -3.36 -14.57 -9.30
N TYR A 507 -2.74 -14.76 -8.13
CA TYR A 507 -1.33 -15.11 -8.02
C TYR A 507 -1.19 -16.54 -7.50
N ASN A 508 -0.73 -17.45 -8.36
CA ASN A 508 -0.45 -18.82 -7.98
C ASN A 508 1.05 -19.03 -7.75
N HIS A 509 1.44 -19.14 -6.48
CA HIS A 509 2.83 -19.36 -6.06
C HIS A 509 3.36 -20.77 -6.41
N ALA A 510 2.49 -21.74 -6.68
CA ALA A 510 2.88 -23.14 -6.83
C ALA A 510 3.39 -23.53 -8.23
N PHE A 511 3.25 -22.65 -9.23
CA PHE A 511 3.56 -22.95 -10.64
C PHE A 511 4.60 -22.01 -11.26
N LYS A 512 5.52 -21.46 -10.45
CA LYS A 512 6.68 -20.73 -10.94
C LYS A 512 7.98 -21.38 -10.50
#